data_AF-A0A929X7G4-F1
#
_entry.id   AF-A0A929X7G4-F1
#
_cell.length_a   1.000
_cell.length_b   1.000
_cell.length_c   1.000
_cell.angle_alpha   90.00
_cell.angle_beta   90.00
_cell.angle_gamma   90.00
#
_symmetry.space_group_name_H-M   'P 1'
#
loop_
_entity.id
_entity.type
_entity.pdbx_description
1 polymer ?
#
loop_
_entity_poly.entity_id
_entity_poly.type
_entity_poly.pdbx_seq_one_letter_code
_entity_poly.pdbx_strand_id
1 'polypeptide(L)'
;MQNFQNHVNEILKNHSDKRIFGFEYGGQKYWLKQPEFRIRGGLLTKLFKRNPKKAFDYEAKKYEILCAVGLSVPRLVLRGQDYFVLQDAGEPLDAVL
;
A
#
# COMPACT_ATOMS: atom_id res chain seq x y z
N MET A 1 -7.02 14.20 -10.87
CA MET A 1 -5.82 13.86 -10.08
C MET A 1 -5.77 14.63 -8.76
N GLN A 2 -5.91 15.96 -8.75
CA GLN A 2 -5.89 16.75 -7.50
C GLN A 2 -6.96 16.32 -6.48
N ASN A 3 -8.20 16.06 -6.91
CA ASN A 3 -9.28 15.64 -5.99
C ASN A 3 -9.01 14.28 -5.34
N PHE A 4 -8.45 13.32 -6.08
CA PHE A 4 -8.09 12.01 -5.54
C PHE A 4 -6.92 12.12 -4.56
N GLN A 5 -5.88 12.87 -4.91
CA GLN A 5 -4.74 13.08 -4.02
C GLN A 5 -5.13 13.81 -2.73
N ASN A 6 -6.01 14.82 -2.81
CA ASN A 6 -6.54 15.50 -1.63
C ASN A 6 -7.31 14.53 -0.73
N HIS A 7 -8.19 13.71 -1.31
CA HIS A 7 -8.93 12.68 -0.57
C HIS A 7 -7.99 11.67 0.10
N VAL A 8 -6.96 11.20 -0.60
CA VAL A 8 -5.95 10.31 -0.03
C VAL A 8 -5.19 10.98 1.12
N ASN A 9 -4.87 12.27 1.01
CA ASN A 9 -4.21 13.01 2.07
C ASN A 9 -5.09 13.14 3.32
N GLU A 10 -6.41 13.28 3.17
CA GLU A 10 -7.36 13.27 4.29
C GLU A 10 -7.41 11.91 4.97
N ILE A 11 -7.50 10.82 4.19
CA ILE A 11 -7.43 9.44 4.71
C ILE A 11 -6.12 9.21 5.45
N LEU A 12 -4.99 9.62 4.87
CA LEU A 12 -3.67 9.46 5.48
C LEU A 12 -3.58 10.15 6.85
N LYS A 13 -4.13 11.35 6.97
CA LYS A 13 -4.19 12.07 8.26
C LYS A 13 -5.03 11.32 9.29
N ASN A 14 -6.19 10.82 8.88
CA ASN A 14 -7.15 10.16 9.76
C ASN A 14 -6.75 8.71 10.14
N HIS A 15 -5.85 8.09 9.38
CA HIS A 15 -5.44 6.69 9.55
C HIS A 15 -3.91 6.54 9.63
N SER A 16 -3.21 7.53 10.18
CA SER A 16 -1.74 7.52 10.31
C SER A 16 -1.20 6.38 11.20
N ASP A 17 -2.04 5.78 12.05
CA ASP A 17 -1.70 4.61 12.87
C ASP A 17 -1.84 3.27 12.11
N LYS A 18 -2.49 3.26 10.95
CA LYS A 18 -2.79 2.04 10.18
C LYS A 18 -1.77 1.80 9.08
N ARG A 19 -1.09 0.65 9.12
CA ARG A 19 -0.18 0.26 8.03
C ARG A 19 -0.91 0.08 6.69
N ILE A 20 -2.13 -0.45 6.72
CA ILE A 20 -2.95 -0.68 5.52
C ILE A 20 -4.38 -0.22 5.85
N PHE A 21 -4.98 0.52 4.93
CA PHE A 21 -6.35 1.00 5.05
C PHE A 21 -7.06 0.90 3.69
N GLY A 22 -8.24 0.28 3.68
CA GLY A 22 -9.09 0.19 2.49
C GLY A 22 -10.08 1.35 2.44
N PHE A 23 -10.30 1.92 1.27
CA PHE A 23 -11.27 3.01 1.06
C PHE A 23 -11.89 2.94 -0.32
N GLU A 24 -13.03 3.61 -0.51
CA GLU A 24 -13.72 3.71 -1.78
C GLU A 24 -13.64 5.14 -2.32
N TYR A 25 -13.47 5.28 -3.63
CA TYR A 25 -13.52 6.57 -4.31
C TYR A 25 -14.11 6.39 -5.71
N GLY A 26 -15.21 7.08 -6.00
CA GLY A 26 -15.86 6.99 -7.32
C GLY A 26 -16.34 5.57 -7.68
N GLY A 27 -16.81 4.78 -6.71
CA GLY A 27 -17.27 3.40 -6.92
C GLY A 27 -16.16 2.37 -7.10
N GLN A 28 -14.89 2.76 -7.01
CA GLN A 28 -13.75 1.86 -7.02
C GLN A 28 -13.12 1.76 -5.63
N LYS A 29 -12.78 0.54 -5.22
CA LYS A 29 -12.03 0.28 -3.98
C LYS A 29 -10.52 0.44 -4.19
N TYR A 30 -9.86 0.95 -3.17
CA TYR A 30 -8.42 1.22 -3.13
C TYR A 30 -7.82 0.80 -1.78
N TRP A 31 -6.50 0.62 -1.77
CA TRP A 31 -5.72 0.32 -0.58
C TRP A 31 -4.62 1.36 -0.39
N LEU A 32 -4.72 2.15 0.69
CA LEU A 32 -3.63 2.99 1.18
C LEU A 32 -2.67 2.11 2.00
N LYS A 33 -1.39 2.07 1.62
CA LYS A 33 -0.34 1.42 2.40
C LYS A 33 0.68 2.44 2.90
N GLN A 34 1.13 2.23 4.13
CA GLN A 34 2.15 3.01 4.82
C GLN A 34 3.27 2.06 5.29
N PRO A 35 4.52 2.54 5.44
CA PRO A 35 5.62 1.71 5.95
C PRO A 35 5.37 1.30 7.41
N GLU A 36 5.91 0.15 7.79
CA GLU A 36 5.81 -0.35 9.16
C GLU A 36 6.81 0.40 10.06
N PHE A 37 6.36 1.46 10.74
CA PHE A 37 7.21 2.20 11.68
C PHE A 37 7.39 1.49 13.03
N ARG A 38 6.41 0.66 13.43
CA ARG A 38 6.44 -0.09 14.70
C ARG A 38 6.56 -1.58 14.43
N ILE A 39 7.80 -2.06 14.37
CA ILE A 39 8.09 -3.50 14.24
C ILE A 39 7.78 -4.19 15.58
N ARG A 40 6.64 -4.90 15.62
CA ARG A 40 6.28 -5.77 16.75
C ARG A 40 7.05 -7.09 16.63
N GLY A 41 7.54 -7.60 17.75
CA GLY A 41 8.27 -8.88 17.80
C GLY A 41 9.56 -8.82 18.62
N GLY A 42 10.21 -9.98 18.74
CA GLY A 42 11.46 -10.15 19.47
C GLY A 42 12.67 -9.55 18.74
N LEU A 43 13.86 -9.77 19.31
CA LEU A 43 15.13 -9.25 18.80
C LEU A 43 15.38 -9.64 17.33
N LEU A 44 15.07 -10.89 16.96
CA LEU A 44 15.22 -11.40 15.60
C LEU A 44 14.32 -10.66 14.60
N THR A 45 13.06 -10.38 14.96
CA THR A 45 12.13 -9.66 14.07
C THR A 45 12.62 -8.25 13.77
N LYS A 46 13.15 -7.55 14.78
CA LYS A 46 13.73 -6.21 14.61
C LYS A 46 15.01 -6.25 13.76
N LEU A 47 15.81 -7.32 13.89
CA LEU A 47 17.03 -7.51 13.10
C LEU A 47 16.72 -7.74 11.61
N PHE A 48 15.76 -8.64 11.30
CA PHE A 48 15.39 -8.96 9.92
C PHE A 48 14.61 -7.84 9.22
N LYS A 49 13.89 -6.99 9.97
CA LYS A 49 13.18 -5.82 9.45
C LYS A 49 13.97 -4.51 9.60
N ARG A 50 15.31 -4.55 9.62
CA ARG A 50 16.18 -3.38 9.90
C ARG A 50 15.94 -2.14 9.05
N ASN A 51 15.39 -2.27 7.84
CA ASN A 51 15.11 -1.13 6.96
C ASN A 51 13.69 -1.22 6.37
N PRO A 52 12.65 -0.89 7.18
CA PRO A 52 11.26 -1.03 6.77
C PRO A 52 10.90 -0.12 5.61
N LYS A 53 11.48 1.09 5.53
CA LYS A 53 11.25 2.00 4.41
C LYS A 53 11.85 1.48 3.11
N LYS A 54 13.08 0.95 3.11
CA LYS A 54 13.66 0.33 1.91
C LYS A 54 12.84 -0.86 1.42
N ALA A 55 12.35 -1.70 2.33
CA ALA A 55 11.48 -2.83 1.97
C ALA A 55 10.14 -2.35 1.38
N PHE A 56 9.56 -1.31 1.96
CA PHE A 56 8.34 -0.67 1.47
C PHE A 56 8.52 -0.03 0.09
N ASP A 57 9.60 0.72 -0.12
CA ASP A 57 9.93 1.33 -1.41
C ASP A 57 10.17 0.27 -2.50
N TYR A 58 10.77 -0.87 -2.12
CA TYR A 58 10.95 -2.01 -3.00
C TYR A 58 9.62 -2.70 -3.35
N GLU A 59 8.68 -2.79 -2.40
CA GLU A 59 7.32 -3.29 -2.68
C GLU A 59 6.64 -2.46 -3.78
N ALA A 60 6.64 -1.14 -3.63
CA ALA A 60 6.05 -0.25 -4.63
C ALA A 60 6.71 -0.40 -6.02
N LYS A 61 8.05 -0.52 -6.07
CA LYS A 61 8.79 -0.76 -7.32
C LYS A 61 8.42 -2.07 -8.00
N LYS A 62 8.11 -3.13 -7.22
CA LYS A 62 7.65 -4.40 -7.80
C LYS A 62 6.31 -4.26 -8.50
N TYR A 63 5.34 -3.54 -7.94
CA TYR A 63 4.06 -3.29 -8.63
C TYR A 63 4.27 -2.54 -9.94
N GLU A 64 5.13 -1.52 -9.96
CA GLU A 64 5.47 -0.78 -11.18
C GLU A 64 6.08 -1.70 -12.26
N ILE A 65 7.07 -2.53 -11.89
CA ILE A 65 7.72 -3.47 -12.82
C ILE A 65 6.73 -4.52 -13.34
N LEU A 66 5.98 -5.17 -12.45
CA LEU A 66 5.06 -6.25 -12.80
C LEU A 66 3.91 -5.73 -13.68
N CYS A 67 3.38 -4.55 -13.37
CA CYS A 67 2.38 -3.90 -14.20
C CYS A 67 2.94 -3.51 -15.57
N ALA A 68 4.18 -3.03 -15.65
CA ALA A 68 4.82 -2.65 -16.91
C ALA A 68 5.06 -3.83 -17.86
N VAL A 69 5.25 -5.04 -17.33
CA VAL A 69 5.36 -6.27 -18.14
C VAL A 69 4.01 -6.93 -18.43
N GLY A 70 2.89 -6.27 -18.10
CA GLY A 70 1.54 -6.72 -18.44
C GLY A 70 0.97 -7.80 -17.50
N LEU A 71 1.55 -8.01 -16.32
CA LEU A 71 1.00 -8.95 -15.35
C LEU A 71 -0.20 -8.34 -14.61
N SER A 72 -1.18 -9.20 -14.31
CA SER A 72 -2.36 -8.85 -13.51
C SER A 72 -2.00 -8.72 -12.03
N VAL A 73 -1.48 -7.55 -11.65
CA VAL A 73 -1.20 -7.16 -10.27
C VAL A 73 -1.99 -5.90 -9.89
N PRO A 74 -2.22 -5.64 -8.58
CA PRO A 74 -2.78 -4.37 -8.14
C PRO A 74 -2.02 -3.18 -8.75
N ARG A 75 -2.74 -2.28 -9.43
CA ARG A 75 -2.14 -1.12 -10.06
C ARG A 75 -1.76 -0.08 -9.00
N LEU A 76 -0.52 0.37 -9.01
CA LEU A 76 -0.10 1.54 -8.23
C LEU A 76 -0.64 2.81 -8.89
N VAL A 77 -1.54 3.51 -8.20
CA VAL A 77 -2.25 4.69 -8.75
C VAL A 77 -1.75 6.02 -8.19
N LEU A 78 -1.10 5.98 -7.03
CA LEU A 78 -0.53 7.17 -6.39
C LEU A 78 0.64 6.76 -5.49
N ARG A 79 1.70 7.57 -5.48
CA ARG A 79 2.85 7.41 -4.59
C ARG A 79 3.19 8.74 -3.93
N GLY A 80 3.35 8.71 -2.61
CA GLY A 80 3.96 9.77 -1.82
C GLY A 80 5.30 9.34 -1.24
N GLN A 81 5.86 10.17 -0.36
CA GLN A 81 7.14 9.88 0.30
C GLN A 81 7.09 8.65 1.21
N ASP A 82 5.99 8.52 1.97
CA ASP A 82 5.78 7.50 3.00
C ASP A 82 4.43 6.78 2.85
N TYR A 83 3.88 6.77 1.64
CA TYR A 83 2.69 5.99 1.32
C TYR A 83 2.62 5.66 -0.17
N PHE A 84 1.82 4.66 -0.50
CA PHE A 84 1.33 4.47 -1.86
C PHE A 84 -0.10 3.93 -1.83
N VAL A 85 -0.81 4.11 -2.95
CA VAL A 85 -2.17 3.63 -3.14
C VAL A 85 -2.21 2.62 -4.26
N LEU A 86 -2.84 1.48 -3.99
CA LEU A 86 -3.13 0.45 -4.97
C LEU A 86 -4.63 0.46 -5.31
N GLN A 87 -4.96 0.23 -6.57
CA GLN A 87 -6.31 -0.18 -6.94
C GLN A 87 -6.57 -1.59 -6.41
N ASP A 88 -7.79 -1.82 -5.90
CA ASP A 88 -8.22 -3.17 -5.51
C ASP A 88 -8.16 -4.13 -6.71
N ALA A 89 -7.74 -5.37 -6.48
CA ALA A 89 -7.52 -6.37 -7.52
C ALA A 89 -8.53 -7.53 -7.46
N GLY A 90 -9.65 -7.35 -6.76
CA GLY A 90 -10.70 -8.35 -6.64
C GLY A 90 -10.59 -9.20 -5.38
N GLU A 91 -11.38 -10.27 -5.37
CA GLU A 91 -11.54 -11.13 -4.21
C GLU A 91 -10.29 -11.97 -3.94
N PRO A 92 -9.90 -12.13 -2.67
CA PRO A 92 -8.81 -13.01 -2.31
C PRO A 92 -9.23 -14.48 -2.54
N LEU A 93 -8.27 -15.33 -2.85
CA LEU A 93 -8.54 -16.71 -3.29
C LEU A 93 -9.35 -17.54 -2.28
N ASP A 94 -9.15 -17.30 -0.99
CA ASP A 94 -9.85 -17.97 0.13
C ASP A 94 -11.34 -17.59 0.25
N ALA A 95 -11.78 -16.52 -0.42
CA ALA A 95 -13.19 -16.18 -0.51
C ALA A 95 -13.90 -16.90 -1.67
N VAL A 96 -13.14 -17.47 -2.62
CA VAL A 96 -13.67 -18.01 -3.88
C VAL A 96 -13.44 -19.51 -4.05
N LEU A 97 -12.55 -20.12 -3.27
CA LEU A 97 -12.25 -21.56 -3.22
C LEU A 97 -12.67 -22.17 -1.89
#